data_AF-A0A7J4CRG7-F1
#
_entry.id   AF-A0A7J4CRG7-F1
#
_cell.length_a   1.000
_cell.length_b   1.000
_cell.length_c   1.000
_cell.angle_alpha   90.00
_cell.angle_beta   90.00
_cell.angle_gamma   90.00
#
_symmetry.space_group_name_H-M   'P 1'
#
loop_
_entity.id
_entity.type
_entity.pdbx_description
1 polymer ?
#
loop_
_entity_poly.entity_id
_entity_poly.type
_entity_poly.pdbx_seq_one_letter_code
_entity_poly.pdbx_strand_id
1 'polypeptide(L)'
;MMLLVNKYDGTEVWNSSVVATSGKKRIEVSFSEFYQGNALDGSGTEVHSYTITANAGGTSDESAIPNSLMTRLVENAGGELYTVSEYNDDTGTKDHLGVILSANLGLLHPSMTRETGGDTNRYSSLINPVVSDYSFSINITYAGVVVWSSAVVSVDGDIATWSGGTGDISSGWVTLDGTTTGTIGGIDISYLDRDDFYQGDGCYTMEVVVTHEVWPSSLGENSLVDDNAAFEFFWEYNEDEDRSGAYKPAIEC
;
A
#
# COMPACT_ATOMS: atom_id res chain seq x y z
N MET A 1 -17.37 1.22 41.46
CA MET A 1 -16.21 0.99 40.57
C MET A 1 -16.74 0.36 39.30
N MET A 2 -16.31 0.87 38.15
CA MET A 2 -16.67 0.37 36.82
C MET A 2 -15.41 -0.19 36.19
N LEU A 3 -15.49 -1.39 35.64
CA LEU A 3 -14.40 -2.06 34.92
C LEU A 3 -14.80 -2.13 33.45
N LEU A 4 -13.97 -1.56 32.57
CA LEU A 4 -14.04 -1.79 31.13
C LEU A 4 -13.05 -2.87 30.76
N VAL A 5 -13.45 -3.72 29.82
CA VAL A 5 -12.62 -4.78 29.26
C VAL A 5 -12.80 -4.75 27.75
N ASN A 6 -11.71 -4.66 26.99
CA ASN A 6 -11.72 -4.97 25.56
C ASN A 6 -11.27 -6.42 25.38
N LYS A 7 -11.98 -7.15 24.52
CA LYS A 7 -11.65 -8.53 24.17
C LYS A 7 -11.42 -8.66 22.67
N TYR A 8 -10.50 -9.55 22.33
CA TYR A 8 -10.22 -10.04 20.99
C TYR A 8 -10.46 -11.55 20.99
N ASP A 9 -11.40 -12.01 20.17
CA ASP A 9 -11.83 -13.42 20.12
C ASP A 9 -12.18 -13.98 21.51
N GLY A 10 -12.89 -13.17 22.29
CA GLY A 10 -13.31 -13.49 23.66
C GLY A 10 -12.19 -13.42 24.71
N THR A 11 -10.94 -13.20 24.31
CA THR A 11 -9.79 -13.06 25.21
C THR A 11 -9.60 -11.61 25.59
N GLU A 12 -9.48 -11.33 26.89
CA GLU A 12 -9.16 -10.00 27.39
C GLU A 12 -7.79 -9.53 26.88
N VAL A 13 -7.77 -8.40 26.19
CA VAL A 13 -6.55 -7.77 25.66
C VAL A 13 -6.24 -6.43 26.32
N TRP A 14 -7.25 -5.83 26.94
CA TRP A 14 -7.09 -4.60 27.70
C TRP A 14 -8.21 -4.47 28.74
N ASN A 15 -7.89 -3.88 29.88
CA ASN A 15 -8.89 -3.49 30.86
C ASN A 15 -8.52 -2.16 31.53
N SER A 16 -9.54 -1.47 32.05
CA SER A 16 -9.34 -0.29 32.87
C SER A 16 -10.43 -0.19 33.92
N SER A 17 -10.05 0.26 35.12
CA SER A 17 -10.98 0.42 36.22
C SER A 17 -11.09 1.87 36.66
N VAL A 18 -12.32 2.32 36.85
CA VAL A 18 -12.62 3.73 37.09
C VAL A 18 -13.69 3.90 38.17
N VAL A 19 -13.49 4.88 39.04
CA VAL A 19 -14.54 5.36 39.93
C VAL A 19 -15.31 6.48 39.23
N ALA A 20 -16.61 6.27 39.03
CA ALA A 20 -17.54 7.27 38.52
C ALA A 20 -18.14 8.05 39.70
N THR A 21 -17.83 9.34 39.81
CA THR A 21 -18.34 10.25 40.85
C THR A 21 -19.69 10.87 40.47
N SER A 22 -19.97 10.98 39.17
CA SER A 22 -21.28 11.26 38.59
C SER A 22 -21.69 10.05 37.75
N GLY A 23 -22.97 9.78 37.55
CA GLY A 23 -23.47 8.55 36.90
C GLY A 23 -23.05 8.32 35.43
N LYS A 24 -22.11 9.11 34.89
CA LYS A 24 -21.50 8.94 33.57
C LYS A 24 -20.00 9.22 33.66
N LYS A 25 -19.19 8.44 32.95
CA LYS A 25 -17.75 8.69 32.77
C LYS A 25 -17.35 8.38 31.33
N ARG A 26 -16.58 9.28 30.71
CA ARG A 26 -15.92 9.03 29.43
C ARG A 26 -14.57 8.37 29.70
N ILE A 27 -14.25 7.34 28.92
CA ILE A 27 -12.96 6.67 28.92
C ILE A 27 -12.51 6.68 27.47
N GLU A 28 -11.26 7.07 27.25
CA GLU A 28 -10.60 7.06 25.96
C GLU A 28 -9.45 6.06 26.05
N VAL A 29 -9.31 5.25 25.01
CA VAL A 29 -8.29 4.20 24.89
C VAL A 29 -7.77 4.25 23.46
N SER A 30 -6.45 4.26 23.30
CA SER A 30 -5.84 4.19 21.97
C SER A 30 -6.00 2.78 21.41
N PHE A 31 -6.23 2.65 20.10
CA PHE A 31 -6.27 1.34 19.45
C PHE A 31 -4.98 0.55 19.68
N SER A 32 -3.83 1.24 19.73
CA SER A 32 -2.53 0.60 20.05
C SER A 32 -2.50 -0.16 21.39
N GLU A 33 -3.41 0.13 22.33
CA GLU A 33 -3.45 -0.55 23.63
C GLU A 33 -4.18 -1.90 23.61
N PHE A 34 -4.99 -2.18 22.59
CA PHE A 34 -5.81 -3.40 22.55
C PHE A 34 -5.93 -4.07 21.19
N TYR A 35 -5.57 -3.38 20.10
CA TYR A 35 -5.62 -3.90 18.75
C TYR A 35 -4.68 -5.11 18.58
N GLN A 36 -5.18 -6.21 18.03
CA GLN A 36 -4.45 -7.47 17.84
C GLN A 36 -4.34 -7.93 16.38
N GLY A 37 -5.01 -7.25 15.45
CA GLY A 37 -5.07 -7.66 14.04
C GLY A 37 -6.40 -7.31 13.38
N ASN A 38 -6.49 -7.51 12.07
CA ASN A 38 -7.67 -7.14 11.27
C ASN A 38 -8.93 -7.92 11.67
N ALA A 39 -10.06 -7.23 11.80
CA ALA A 39 -11.35 -7.90 12.03
C ALA A 39 -11.89 -8.58 10.77
N LEU A 40 -11.60 -8.03 9.59
CA LEU A 40 -12.01 -8.56 8.30
C LEU A 40 -10.82 -9.07 7.48
N ASP A 41 -11.05 -10.09 6.67
CA ASP A 41 -10.13 -10.46 5.59
C ASP A 41 -10.38 -9.64 4.31
N GLY A 42 -9.57 -9.88 3.27
CA GLY A 42 -9.73 -9.26 1.96
C GLY A 42 -10.99 -9.66 1.18
N SER A 43 -11.92 -10.45 1.74
CA SER A 43 -13.27 -10.65 1.19
C SER A 43 -14.35 -9.84 1.92
N GLY A 44 -13.98 -9.16 3.00
CA GLY A 44 -14.91 -8.54 3.93
C GLY A 44 -15.55 -9.54 4.90
N THR A 45 -15.04 -10.77 4.99
CA THR A 45 -15.49 -11.77 5.95
C THR A 45 -14.85 -11.50 7.30
N GLU A 46 -15.64 -11.58 8.37
CA GLU A 46 -15.12 -11.48 9.73
C GLU A 46 -14.22 -12.68 10.05
N VAL A 47 -12.96 -12.39 10.36
CA VAL A 47 -11.96 -13.37 10.81
C VAL A 47 -11.63 -13.22 12.29
N HIS A 48 -11.83 -12.02 12.85
CA HIS A 48 -11.60 -11.73 14.25
C HIS A 48 -12.68 -10.81 14.81
N SER A 49 -13.05 -11.05 16.08
CA SER A 49 -14.09 -10.32 16.79
C SER A 49 -13.51 -9.42 17.87
N TYR A 50 -13.99 -8.18 17.94
CA TYR A 50 -13.65 -7.23 18.98
C TYR A 50 -14.89 -6.86 19.79
N THR A 51 -14.81 -6.97 21.12
CA THR A 51 -15.91 -6.58 22.00
C THR A 51 -15.42 -5.69 23.13
N ILE A 52 -16.30 -4.80 23.59
CA ILE A 52 -16.13 -4.00 24.79
C ILE A 52 -17.17 -4.44 25.83
N THR A 53 -16.71 -4.79 27.02
CA THR A 53 -17.55 -5.15 28.17
C THR A 53 -17.42 -4.08 29.25
N ALA A 54 -18.55 -3.58 29.75
CA ALA A 54 -18.60 -2.70 30.91
C ALA A 54 -19.24 -3.43 32.10
N ASN A 55 -18.50 -3.53 33.20
CA ASN A 55 -18.94 -4.15 34.45
C ASN A 55 -19.11 -3.08 35.53
N ALA A 56 -20.31 -2.94 36.09
CA ALA A 56 -20.59 -1.99 37.17
C ALA A 56 -21.65 -2.53 38.13
N GLY A 57 -21.33 -2.55 39.43
CA GLY A 57 -22.32 -2.86 40.48
C GLY A 57 -22.97 -4.24 40.38
N GLY A 58 -22.30 -5.22 39.76
CA GLY A 58 -22.84 -6.57 39.53
C GLY A 58 -23.59 -6.74 38.20
N THR A 59 -23.74 -5.68 37.41
CA THR A 59 -24.27 -5.72 36.05
C THR A 59 -23.13 -5.71 35.04
N SER A 60 -23.30 -6.46 33.95
CA SER A 60 -22.42 -6.44 32.78
C SER A 60 -23.22 -6.06 31.55
N ASP A 61 -22.63 -5.25 30.69
CA ASP A 61 -23.12 -4.96 29.34
C ASP A 61 -21.98 -5.16 28.35
N GLU A 62 -22.27 -5.71 27.17
CA GLU A 62 -21.28 -6.03 26.16
C GLU A 62 -21.74 -5.54 24.79
N SER A 63 -20.83 -4.93 24.04
CA SER A 63 -21.08 -4.46 22.68
C SER A 63 -19.94 -4.90 21.77
N ALA A 64 -20.28 -5.25 20.53
CA ALA A 64 -19.29 -5.42 19.47
C ALA A 64 -18.69 -4.05 19.10
N ILE A 65 -17.39 -4.04 18.80
CA ILE A 65 -16.72 -2.93 18.12
C ILE A 65 -16.87 -3.15 16.62
N PRO A 66 -17.32 -2.17 15.82
CA PRO A 66 -17.48 -2.34 14.38
C PRO A 66 -16.21 -2.83 13.70
N ASN A 67 -16.33 -3.87 12.87
CA ASN A 67 -15.20 -4.48 12.15
C ASN A 67 -14.46 -3.47 11.25
N SER A 68 -15.16 -2.48 10.71
CA SER A 68 -14.57 -1.39 9.91
C SER A 68 -13.61 -0.50 10.71
N LEU A 69 -13.78 -0.40 12.04
CA LEU A 69 -12.83 0.33 12.88
C LEU A 69 -11.59 -0.52 13.20
N MET A 70 -11.75 -1.85 13.18
CA MET A 70 -10.74 -2.83 13.59
C MET A 70 -10.08 -3.53 12.40
N THR A 71 -10.25 -3.04 11.18
CA THR A 71 -9.49 -3.48 10.00
C THR A 71 -8.55 -2.34 9.63
N ARG A 72 -7.27 -2.47 10.01
CA ARG A 72 -6.27 -1.39 10.01
C ARG A 72 -4.88 -1.79 9.51
N LEU A 73 -4.57 -3.09 9.41
CA LEU A 73 -3.29 -3.53 8.85
C LEU A 73 -3.40 -3.72 7.35
N VAL A 74 -2.48 -3.14 6.61
CA VAL A 74 -2.15 -3.51 5.24
C VAL A 74 -1.29 -4.77 5.31
N GLU A 75 -1.77 -5.85 4.71
CA GLU A 75 -1.08 -7.15 4.70
C GLU A 75 -0.51 -7.48 3.32
N ASN A 76 -0.95 -6.75 2.30
CA ASN A 76 -0.51 -6.93 0.92
C ASN A 76 -0.24 -5.57 0.27
N ALA A 77 0.85 -5.52 -0.47
CA ALA A 77 1.19 -4.41 -1.33
C ALA A 77 1.53 -4.92 -2.74
N GLY A 78 1.51 -4.01 -3.71
CA GLY A 78 1.88 -4.27 -5.08
C GLY A 78 2.20 -2.98 -5.80
N GLY A 79 2.75 -3.10 -7.01
CA GLY A 79 3.23 -1.96 -7.77
C GLY A 79 3.17 -2.20 -9.27
N GLU A 80 3.03 -1.12 -10.02
CA GLU A 80 3.08 -1.10 -11.48
C GLU A 80 3.97 0.05 -11.95
N LEU A 81 4.83 -0.27 -12.94
CA LEU A 81 5.65 0.69 -13.65
C LEU A 81 5.13 0.81 -15.10
N TYR A 82 4.41 1.88 -15.40
CA TYR A 82 3.93 2.11 -16.77
C TYR A 82 4.95 2.92 -17.56
N THR A 83 5.53 2.32 -18.59
CA THR A 83 6.49 2.99 -19.46
C THR A 83 5.88 4.19 -20.18
N VAL A 84 6.55 5.33 -20.09
CA VAL A 84 6.27 6.53 -20.88
C VAL A 84 7.27 6.61 -22.03
N SER A 85 6.77 6.88 -23.23
CA SER A 85 7.62 6.98 -24.41
C SER A 85 7.01 7.88 -25.46
N GLU A 86 7.85 8.39 -26.35
CA GLU A 86 7.49 9.14 -27.53
C GLU A 86 8.05 8.48 -28.79
N TYR A 87 7.40 8.68 -29.93
CA TYR A 87 7.95 8.21 -31.21
C TYR A 87 8.88 9.27 -31.77
N ASN A 88 10.08 8.85 -32.17
CA ASN A 88 11.06 9.74 -32.77
C ASN A 88 10.97 9.62 -34.30
N ASP A 89 10.45 10.66 -34.94
CA ASP A 89 10.26 10.71 -36.40
C ASP A 89 11.59 10.77 -37.17
N ASP A 90 12.68 11.27 -36.55
CA ASP A 90 13.98 11.43 -37.20
C ASP A 90 14.73 10.09 -37.30
N THR A 91 14.61 9.25 -36.28
CA THR A 91 15.31 7.96 -36.15
C THR A 91 14.40 6.76 -36.46
N GLY A 92 13.08 6.94 -36.40
CA GLY A 92 12.09 5.87 -36.46
C GLY A 92 12.05 4.98 -35.21
N THR A 93 12.69 5.42 -34.11
CA THR A 93 12.73 4.70 -32.82
C THR A 93 11.62 5.17 -31.89
N LYS A 94 11.50 4.50 -30.74
CA LYS A 94 10.61 4.90 -29.66
C LYS A 94 11.46 5.28 -28.46
N ASP A 95 11.50 6.56 -28.16
CA ASP A 95 12.35 7.12 -27.11
C ASP A 95 11.63 6.96 -25.77
N HIS A 96 12.31 6.33 -24.83
CA HIS A 96 11.80 6.03 -23.52
C HIS A 96 12.08 7.17 -22.56
N LEU A 97 11.01 7.88 -22.19
CA LEU A 97 11.11 9.09 -21.37
C LEU A 97 11.14 8.79 -19.87
N GLY A 98 10.53 7.68 -19.43
CA GLY A 98 10.44 7.35 -18.01
C GLY A 98 9.32 6.37 -17.69
N VAL A 99 8.82 6.42 -16.45
CA VAL A 99 7.75 5.54 -15.95
C VAL A 99 6.73 6.28 -15.07
N ILE A 100 5.46 5.88 -15.14
CA ILE A 100 4.45 6.26 -14.14
C ILE A 100 4.46 5.20 -13.04
N LEU A 101 4.46 5.66 -11.79
CA LEU A 101 4.53 4.84 -10.59
C LEU A 101 3.15 4.72 -9.96
N SER A 102 2.66 3.50 -9.82
CA SER A 102 1.39 3.22 -9.14
C SER A 102 1.59 2.13 -8.11
N ALA A 103 1.09 2.34 -6.89
CA ALA A 103 1.10 1.38 -5.81
C ALA A 103 -0.32 0.95 -5.42
N ASN A 104 -0.42 -0.28 -4.94
CA ASN A 104 -1.67 -0.87 -4.46
C ASN A 104 -1.47 -1.49 -3.09
N LEU A 105 -2.33 -1.14 -2.14
CA LEU A 105 -2.14 -1.42 -0.71
C LEU A 105 -3.45 -1.88 -0.08
N GLY A 106 -3.40 -2.97 0.70
CA GLY A 106 -4.55 -3.41 1.48
C GLY A 106 -4.54 -4.90 1.80
N LEU A 107 -5.68 -5.57 1.58
CA LEU A 107 -5.91 -6.98 1.87
C LEU A 107 -6.22 -7.78 0.59
N LEU A 108 -5.44 -8.83 0.35
CA LEU A 108 -5.69 -9.77 -0.73
C LEU A 108 -6.90 -10.65 -0.38
N HIS A 109 -7.78 -10.86 -1.35
CA HIS A 109 -8.92 -11.77 -1.18
C HIS A 109 -8.44 -13.22 -0.92
N PRO A 110 -8.97 -13.97 0.07
CA PRO A 110 -8.45 -15.29 0.46
C PRO A 110 -8.51 -16.38 -0.61
N SER A 111 -9.43 -16.26 -1.57
CA SER A 111 -9.50 -17.19 -2.72
C SER A 111 -8.44 -16.92 -3.78
N MET A 112 -7.55 -15.96 -3.54
CA MET A 112 -6.58 -15.50 -4.50
C MET A 112 -5.20 -15.85 -4.00
N THR A 113 -4.43 -16.43 -4.90
CA THR A 113 -3.02 -16.64 -4.68
C THR A 113 -2.28 -15.50 -5.33
N ARG A 114 -1.26 -15.03 -4.61
CA ARG A 114 -0.21 -14.25 -5.23
C ARG A 114 0.50 -15.16 -6.24
N GLU A 115 0.21 -14.99 -7.52
CA GLU A 115 1.14 -15.47 -8.55
C GLU A 115 2.44 -14.68 -8.35
N THR A 116 3.60 -15.22 -8.68
CA THR A 116 4.86 -14.46 -8.62
C THR A 116 5.14 -13.89 -10.01
N GLY A 117 5.53 -12.61 -10.04
CA GLY A 117 6.07 -11.89 -11.19
C GLY A 117 5.04 -11.12 -12.04
N GLY A 118 5.45 -9.92 -12.45
CA GLY A 118 4.67 -8.79 -12.96
C GLY A 118 3.90 -8.93 -14.28
N ASP A 119 2.98 -9.88 -14.41
CA ASP A 119 1.87 -9.72 -15.36
C ASP A 119 1.08 -8.45 -14.97
N THR A 120 1.23 -7.40 -15.79
CA THR A 120 0.77 -6.01 -15.64
C THR A 120 -0.76 -5.86 -15.51
N ASN A 121 -1.50 -6.93 -15.22
CA ASN A 121 -2.96 -6.97 -15.12
C ASN A 121 -3.49 -7.92 -14.02
N ARG A 122 -2.64 -8.67 -13.32
CA ARG A 122 -3.11 -9.68 -12.34
C ARG A 122 -2.91 -9.30 -10.89
N TYR A 123 -1.95 -8.45 -10.57
CA TYR A 123 -1.71 -8.01 -9.20
C TYR A 123 -2.72 -6.98 -8.71
N SER A 124 -3.38 -6.27 -9.65
CA SER A 124 -4.03 -5.00 -9.39
C SER A 124 -5.52 -4.99 -9.14
N SER A 125 -6.22 -6.07 -9.44
CA SER A 125 -7.69 -6.08 -9.36
C SER A 125 -8.26 -6.59 -8.04
N LEU A 126 -7.41 -6.92 -7.05
CA LEU A 126 -7.75 -7.93 -6.04
C LEU A 126 -7.41 -7.56 -4.59
N ILE A 127 -6.72 -6.43 -4.38
CA ILE A 127 -6.40 -5.93 -3.06
C ILE A 127 -7.48 -4.93 -2.66
N ASN A 128 -8.22 -5.26 -1.60
CA ASN A 128 -9.20 -4.38 -1.02
C ASN A 128 -8.51 -3.34 -0.13
N PRO A 129 -8.77 -2.04 -0.31
CA PRO A 129 -8.11 -0.98 0.43
C PRO A 129 -8.44 -1.07 1.92
N VAL A 130 -7.43 -0.74 2.73
CA VAL A 130 -7.58 -0.60 4.18
C VAL A 130 -7.63 0.89 4.49
N VAL A 131 -8.79 1.35 4.97
CA VAL A 131 -9.03 2.74 5.36
C VAL A 131 -8.50 2.94 6.78
N SER A 132 -7.24 3.32 6.91
CA SER A 132 -6.53 3.46 8.18
C SER A 132 -5.30 4.35 8.04
N ASP A 133 -4.53 4.46 9.12
CA ASP A 133 -3.41 5.39 9.21
C ASP A 133 -2.09 4.62 9.13
N TYR A 134 -1.34 4.89 8.07
CA TYR A 134 -0.03 4.29 7.78
C TYR A 134 0.76 5.20 6.85
N SER A 135 2.04 4.91 6.69
CA SER A 135 2.87 5.53 5.66
C SER A 135 3.43 4.48 4.72
N PHE A 136 3.80 4.88 3.50
CA PHE A 136 4.54 4.01 2.60
C PHE A 136 5.53 4.79 1.73
N SER A 137 6.50 4.08 1.17
CA SER A 137 7.42 4.59 0.16
C SER A 137 7.67 3.53 -0.91
N ILE A 138 8.07 3.99 -2.09
CA ILE A 138 8.45 3.13 -3.22
C ILE A 138 9.94 3.28 -3.46
N ASN A 139 10.65 2.16 -3.57
CA ASN A 139 12.02 2.12 -4.07
C ASN A 139 12.03 1.42 -5.44
N ILE A 140 12.84 1.93 -6.36
CA ILE A 140 13.21 1.20 -7.58
C ILE A 140 14.61 0.65 -7.35
N THR A 141 14.79 -0.64 -7.59
CA THR A 141 16.09 -1.30 -7.49
C THR A 141 16.51 -1.91 -8.82
N TYR A 142 17.82 -1.91 -9.08
CA TYR A 142 18.44 -2.58 -10.21
C TYR A 142 19.62 -3.40 -9.69
N ALA A 143 19.70 -4.67 -10.07
CA ALA A 143 20.72 -5.61 -9.57
C ALA A 143 20.85 -5.63 -8.03
N GLY A 144 19.73 -5.46 -7.32
CA GLY A 144 19.66 -5.46 -5.85
C GLY A 144 20.13 -4.15 -5.19
N VAL A 145 20.35 -3.09 -5.95
CA VAL A 145 20.73 -1.77 -5.45
C VAL A 145 19.59 -0.79 -5.69
N VAL A 146 19.20 -0.02 -4.67
CA VAL A 146 18.24 1.08 -4.81
C VAL A 146 18.83 2.15 -5.73
N VAL A 147 18.14 2.42 -6.83
CA VAL A 147 18.52 3.43 -7.83
C VAL A 147 17.66 4.69 -7.72
N TRP A 148 16.48 4.58 -7.11
CA TRP A 148 15.59 5.71 -6.85
C TRP A 148 14.63 5.40 -5.70
N SER A 149 14.19 6.44 -4.98
CA SER A 149 13.21 6.35 -3.89
C SER A 149 12.19 7.49 -3.98
N SER A 150 10.93 7.17 -3.70
CA SER A 150 9.86 8.17 -3.60
C SER A 150 9.97 9.00 -2.32
N ALA A 151 9.24 10.13 -2.28
CA ALA A 151 8.88 10.72 -1.01
C ALA A 151 8.03 9.73 -0.18
N VAL A 152 8.09 9.85 1.14
CA VAL A 152 7.19 9.10 2.02
C VAL A 152 5.77 9.64 1.84
N VAL A 153 4.85 8.73 1.59
CA VAL A 153 3.41 8.99 1.48
C VAL A 153 2.79 8.70 2.84
N SER A 154 2.00 9.65 3.36
CA SER A 154 1.20 9.49 4.57
C SER A 154 -0.25 9.26 4.19
N VAL A 155 -0.87 8.23 4.74
CA VAL A 155 -2.30 7.91 4.58
C VAL A 155 -3.03 8.20 5.90
N ASP A 156 -4.09 8.99 5.82
CA ASP A 156 -5.04 9.27 6.92
C ASP A 156 -6.43 8.84 6.43
N GLY A 157 -6.91 7.71 6.94
CA GLY A 157 -8.09 7.03 6.41
C GLY A 157 -7.91 6.58 4.95
N ASP A 158 -8.56 7.29 4.01
CA ASP A 158 -8.53 7.05 2.56
C ASP A 158 -7.75 8.13 1.79
N ILE A 159 -7.22 9.13 2.48
CA ILE A 159 -6.49 10.26 1.86
C ILE A 159 -4.99 10.00 1.95
N ALA A 160 -4.33 9.95 0.79
CA ALA A 160 -2.88 9.87 0.68
C ALA A 160 -2.27 11.25 0.41
N THR A 161 -1.16 11.57 1.08
CA THR A 161 -0.44 12.85 0.94
C THR A 161 1.07 12.64 0.89
N TRP A 162 1.77 13.38 0.03
CA TRP A 162 3.22 13.33 -0.09
C TRP A 162 3.79 14.71 -0.45
N SER A 163 5.10 14.85 -0.43
CA SER A 163 5.75 16.07 -0.94
C SER A 163 5.55 16.15 -2.45
N GLY A 164 4.64 17.02 -2.88
CA GLY A 164 4.34 17.24 -4.30
C GLY A 164 2.88 16.95 -4.69
N GLY A 165 2.12 16.23 -3.87
CA GLY A 165 0.78 15.82 -4.27
C GLY A 165 -0.09 15.21 -3.18
N THR A 166 -1.29 14.82 -3.61
CA THR A 166 -2.31 14.13 -2.82
C THR A 166 -3.06 13.15 -3.73
N GLY A 167 -3.50 12.04 -3.15
CA GLY A 167 -4.29 11.02 -3.84
C GLY A 167 -5.36 10.43 -2.93
N ASP A 168 -6.17 9.55 -3.49
CA ASP A 168 -7.24 8.82 -2.83
C ASP A 168 -6.98 7.33 -3.03
N ILE A 169 -6.93 6.56 -1.93
CA ILE A 169 -6.67 5.12 -1.96
C ILE A 169 -7.92 4.26 -1.82
N SER A 170 -9.12 4.85 -1.85
CA SER A 170 -10.41 4.15 -1.78
C SER A 170 -10.65 3.15 -2.92
N SER A 171 -9.88 3.26 -4.01
CA SER A 171 -9.88 2.29 -5.11
C SER A 171 -8.82 1.18 -4.95
N GLY A 172 -8.05 1.20 -3.87
CA GLY A 172 -6.86 0.38 -3.66
C GLY A 172 -5.61 0.96 -4.32
N TRP A 173 -5.75 1.83 -5.32
CA TRP A 173 -4.64 2.34 -6.12
C TRP A 173 -4.29 3.78 -5.80
N VAL A 174 -3.00 4.07 -5.79
CA VAL A 174 -2.46 5.42 -5.71
C VAL A 174 -1.33 5.58 -6.72
N THR A 175 -1.49 6.54 -7.63
CA THR A 175 -0.45 6.94 -8.58
C THR A 175 0.29 8.12 -8.00
N LEU A 176 1.61 8.02 -7.89
CA LEU A 176 2.44 9.12 -7.38
C LEU A 176 2.79 10.06 -8.52
N ASP A 177 2.97 11.33 -8.15
CA ASP A 177 3.56 12.30 -9.06
C ASP A 177 5.01 11.90 -9.40
N GLY A 178 5.34 12.10 -10.66
CA GLY A 178 6.68 11.98 -11.17
C GLY A 178 7.60 13.14 -10.79
N THR A 179 8.83 13.07 -11.30
CA THR A 179 9.83 14.14 -11.17
C THR A 179 9.75 15.15 -12.31
N THR A 180 9.05 14.81 -13.39
CA THR A 180 8.85 15.67 -14.55
C THR A 180 7.42 15.57 -15.10
N THR A 181 7.08 16.48 -16.00
CA THR A 181 5.81 16.49 -16.73
C THR A 181 6.07 16.60 -18.23
N GLY A 182 5.34 15.85 -19.04
CA GLY A 182 5.42 15.94 -20.50
C GLY A 182 4.06 15.77 -21.15
N THR A 183 3.93 16.29 -22.36
CA THR A 183 2.71 16.17 -23.16
C THR A 183 2.84 14.98 -24.11
N ILE A 184 2.27 13.84 -23.76
CA ILE A 184 2.34 12.61 -24.57
C ILE A 184 0.98 12.34 -25.21
N GLY A 185 0.93 12.24 -26.54
CA GLY A 185 -0.33 12.05 -27.26
C GLY A 185 -1.33 13.20 -27.06
N GLY A 186 -0.86 14.40 -26.74
CA GLY A 186 -1.70 15.58 -26.46
C GLY A 186 -2.27 15.64 -25.05
N ILE A 187 -1.80 14.80 -24.12
CA ILE A 187 -2.21 14.78 -22.73
C ILE A 187 -1.00 15.07 -21.85
N ASP A 188 -1.12 16.03 -20.95
CA ASP A 188 -0.09 16.30 -19.94
C ASP A 188 -0.11 15.18 -18.89
N ILE A 189 1.02 14.50 -18.74
CA ILE A 189 1.22 13.43 -17.76
C ILE A 189 2.44 13.74 -16.88
N SER A 190 2.31 13.38 -15.61
CA SER A 190 3.41 13.41 -14.62
C SER A 190 4.04 12.01 -14.58
N TYR A 191 5.36 11.92 -14.69
CA TYR A 191 6.09 10.64 -14.70
C TYR A 191 7.50 10.80 -14.11
N LEU A 192 8.03 9.70 -13.57
CA LEU A 192 9.41 9.63 -13.12
C LEU A 192 10.31 9.66 -14.35
N ASP A 193 11.14 10.69 -14.47
CA ASP A 193 12.10 10.84 -15.55
C ASP A 193 13.07 9.66 -15.56
N ARG A 194 13.35 9.10 -16.74
CA ARG A 194 14.30 7.99 -16.90
C ARG A 194 15.66 8.31 -16.28
N ASP A 195 16.15 9.54 -16.47
CA ASP A 195 17.49 9.93 -16.01
C ASP A 195 17.65 9.83 -14.48
N ASP A 196 16.54 9.81 -13.73
CA ASP A 196 16.56 9.71 -12.26
C ASP A 196 16.83 8.29 -11.74
N PHE A 197 16.64 7.24 -12.55
CA PHE A 197 16.75 5.85 -12.08
C PHE A 197 17.47 4.90 -13.05
N TYR A 198 17.70 5.30 -14.30
CA TYR A 198 18.23 4.45 -15.35
C TYR A 198 19.62 3.86 -15.08
N GLN A 199 19.75 2.55 -15.28
CA GLN A 199 21.00 1.77 -15.16
C GLN A 199 21.30 0.89 -16.38
N GLY A 200 20.58 1.08 -17.49
CA GLY A 200 20.67 0.22 -18.68
C GLY A 200 19.51 -0.79 -18.81
N ASP A 201 19.56 -1.58 -19.87
CA ASP A 201 18.64 -2.71 -20.08
C ASP A 201 18.69 -3.68 -18.88
N GLY A 202 17.55 -4.28 -18.57
CA GLY A 202 17.46 -5.34 -17.55
C GLY A 202 16.31 -5.17 -16.59
N CYS A 203 16.37 -5.95 -15.51
CA CYS A 203 15.30 -6.10 -14.54
C CYS A 203 15.35 -5.02 -13.45
N TYR A 204 14.27 -4.25 -13.35
CA TYR A 204 14.05 -3.25 -12.30
C TYR A 204 12.95 -3.74 -11.37
N THR A 205 13.19 -3.74 -10.07
CA THR A 205 12.22 -4.16 -9.06
C THR A 205 11.66 -2.94 -8.34
N MET A 206 10.33 -2.86 -8.28
CA MET A 206 9.60 -1.93 -7.45
C MET A 206 9.37 -2.57 -6.07
N GLU A 207 9.97 -1.95 -5.05
CA GLU A 207 9.79 -2.31 -3.65
C GLU A 207 8.86 -1.31 -2.98
N VAL A 208 7.74 -1.77 -2.42
CA VAL A 208 6.80 -0.98 -1.63
C VAL A 208 7.01 -1.29 -0.16
N VAL A 209 7.35 -0.26 0.62
CA VAL A 209 7.56 -0.37 2.07
C VAL A 209 6.44 0.36 2.78
N VAL A 210 5.62 -0.36 3.53
CA VAL A 210 4.53 0.19 4.35
C VAL A 210 4.94 0.19 5.81
N THR A 211 4.63 1.25 6.56
CA THR A 211 4.82 1.36 8.00
C THR A 211 3.49 1.72 8.67
N HIS A 212 3.03 0.87 9.58
CA HIS A 212 1.75 1.06 10.28
C HIS A 212 1.87 1.97 11.50
N GLU A 213 0.90 2.85 11.71
CA GLU A 213 0.82 3.67 12.94
C GLU A 213 0.25 2.85 14.12
N VAL A 214 -0.80 2.07 13.86
CA VAL A 214 -1.38 1.15 14.86
C VAL A 214 -0.87 -0.26 14.59
N TRP A 215 -0.01 -0.76 15.47
CA TRP A 215 0.61 -2.07 15.33
C TRP A 215 0.47 -2.91 16.60
N PRO A 216 -0.04 -4.15 16.50
CA PRO A 216 -0.02 -5.08 17.62
C PRO A 216 1.43 -5.43 17.98
N SER A 217 1.82 -5.18 19.23
CA SER A 217 3.17 -5.51 19.72
C SER A 217 3.55 -7.00 19.59
N SER A 218 2.55 -7.88 19.41
CA SER A 218 2.71 -9.31 19.17
C SER A 218 3.21 -9.67 17.76
N LEU A 219 3.09 -8.77 16.77
CA LEU A 219 3.36 -9.06 15.36
C LEU A 219 4.79 -8.71 14.88
N GLY A 220 5.67 -8.25 15.79
CA GLY A 220 7.06 -7.95 15.44
C GLY A 220 7.24 -6.53 14.87
N GLU A 221 7.96 -6.40 13.75
CA GLU A 221 8.20 -5.11 13.09
C GLU A 221 6.93 -4.56 12.46
N ASN A 222 6.67 -3.26 12.62
CA ASN A 222 5.45 -2.61 12.12
C ASN A 222 5.45 -2.31 10.62
N SER A 223 6.32 -2.98 9.88
CA SER A 223 6.54 -2.75 8.46
C SER A 223 6.20 -3.97 7.60
N LEU A 224 5.59 -3.70 6.46
CA LEU A 224 5.44 -4.65 5.35
C LEU A 224 6.37 -4.21 4.23
N VAL A 225 7.13 -5.15 3.67
CA VAL A 225 7.97 -4.91 2.49
C VAL A 225 7.49 -5.82 1.37
N ASP A 226 7.29 -5.24 0.20
CA ASP A 226 6.84 -5.95 -0.98
C ASP A 226 7.72 -5.64 -2.19
N ASP A 227 8.49 -6.60 -2.66
CA ASP A 227 9.50 -6.47 -3.71
C ASP A 227 9.23 -7.41 -4.91
N ASN A 228 7.99 -7.83 -5.11
CA ASN A 228 7.67 -8.85 -6.14
C ASN A 228 7.32 -8.24 -7.50
N ALA A 229 7.14 -6.92 -7.58
CA ALA A 229 6.86 -6.24 -8.84
C ALA A 229 8.19 -5.96 -9.54
N ALA A 230 8.54 -6.75 -10.55
CA ALA A 230 9.77 -6.58 -11.32
C ALA A 230 9.51 -6.58 -12.82
N PHE A 231 10.20 -5.68 -13.52
CA PHE A 231 10.00 -5.39 -14.93
C PHE A 231 11.34 -5.33 -15.66
N GLU A 232 11.51 -6.15 -16.68
CA GLU A 232 12.62 -6.10 -17.61
C GLU A 232 12.32 -5.03 -18.65
N PHE A 233 13.16 -3.99 -18.66
CA PHE A 233 13.12 -2.93 -19.65
C PHE A 233 14.20 -3.14 -20.70
N PHE A 234 13.84 -2.80 -21.94
CA PHE A 234 14.67 -2.89 -23.15
C PHE A 234 14.88 -1.48 -23.73
N TRP A 235 15.41 -0.57 -22.92
CA TRP A 235 15.69 0.81 -23.31
C TRP A 235 16.65 0.87 -24.50
N GLU A 236 17.89 0.39 -24.32
CA GLU A 236 18.94 0.44 -25.35
C GLU A 236 18.52 -0.34 -26.59
N TYR A 237 17.96 -1.54 -26.41
CA TYR A 237 17.50 -2.32 -27.55
C TYR A 237 16.43 -1.59 -28.36
N ASN A 238 15.51 -0.83 -27.74
CA ASN A 238 14.42 -0.17 -28.47
C ASN A 238 14.81 1.17 -29.10
N GLU A 239 15.87 1.81 -28.60
CA GLU A 239 16.41 3.09 -29.07
C GLU A 239 17.56 2.92 -30.08
N ASP A 240 18.01 1.69 -30.32
CA ASP A 240 19.00 1.38 -31.35
C ASP A 240 18.43 1.57 -32.76
N GLU A 241 18.94 2.58 -33.48
CA GLU A 241 18.60 2.87 -34.88
C GLU A 241 18.92 1.71 -35.84
N ASP A 242 19.96 0.93 -35.52
CA ASP A 242 20.40 -0.22 -36.32
C ASP A 242 19.66 -1.51 -35.94
N ARG A 243 18.65 -1.43 -35.06
CA ARG A 243 17.88 -2.60 -34.61
C ARG A 243 17.21 -3.31 -35.79
N SER A 244 17.48 -4.60 -35.90
CA SER A 244 16.86 -5.49 -36.89
C SER A 244 15.60 -6.24 -36.40
N GLY A 245 15.32 -6.22 -35.10
CA GLY A 245 14.18 -6.90 -34.48
C GLY A 245 12.97 -5.99 -34.20
N ALA A 246 11.84 -6.60 -33.80
CA ALA A 246 10.65 -5.87 -33.40
C ALA A 246 10.81 -5.16 -32.05
N TYR A 247 9.95 -4.17 -31.78
CA TYR A 247 9.81 -3.53 -30.46
C TYR A 247 9.58 -4.55 -29.35
N LYS A 248 10.30 -4.39 -28.25
CA LYS A 248 10.11 -5.18 -27.04
C LYS A 248 9.43 -4.31 -25.97
N PRO A 249 8.17 -4.61 -25.60
CA PRO A 249 7.56 -3.97 -24.44
C PRO A 249 8.32 -4.38 -23.17
N ALA A 250 8.12 -3.62 -22.08
CA ALA A 250 8.51 -4.09 -20.77
C ALA A 250 7.80 -5.42 -20.49
N ILE A 251 8.54 -6.38 -19.94
CA ILE A 251 8.01 -7.69 -19.55
C ILE A 251 8.34 -7.96 -18.09
N GLU A 252 7.65 -8.92 -17.51
CA GLU A 252 8.00 -9.45 -16.20
C GLU A 252 9.38 -10.11 -16.18
N CYS A 253 10.08 -9.89 -15.08
CA CYS A 253 11.13 -10.74 -14.56
C CYS A 253 10.79 -11.11 -13.10
#